data_AF-A0A1G5DKQ4-F1
#
_entry.id   AF-A0A1G5DKQ4-F1
#
_cell.length_a   1.000
_cell.length_b   1.000
_cell.length_c   1.000
_cell.angle_alpha   90.00
_cell.angle_beta   90.00
_cell.angle_gamma   90.00
#
_symmetry.space_group_name_H-M   'P 1'
#
loop_
_entity.id
_entity.type
_entity.pdbx_description
1 polymer ?
#
loop_
_entity_poly.entity_id
_entity_poly.type
_entity_poly.pdbx_seq_one_letter_code
_entity_poly.pdbx_strand_id
1 'polypeptide(L)'
;MARILNLIIVILEFISYSKSIKDRQFLKGFVFYTQISNFLTLISSLALVIFGQRYYVEVLRLMTVTMMCMTFFVTTFILVPMSGKVKELLFSGAGLYHHLIIPILTTVSYIFAEERASYGWIILPALFTLVYGLVMVHLNAIEKVDGPYPFFKVKTLGIRNTVICLAALFAVVSIISAAVSYRSPLQTDVKYVFVHGLSGWGSYDARNEFIPYWGLTSGNIIRYLNNLGYESYAASVDPTGSAWDRACELYAQLSGTRVDYGAAHSKAAGHERFGEDFTGRALVKDFGTSRVALIGHSFGGATIRLFSEILKNGSYKERSCTDEADLSPFFKGGNGDNLLSIVTLAAPTNGTTAYDLYEDEDFDRSAIYIPDEYEKNSDAVSKGTKAVPDGRQSYDYASFDMHIDNALALNERITTFEDVYYFAYPCYSTIQNADGSISPDPEITENLFLKSATYMSCYTGTTKGGFTIDESWQPNDGLVNTISAGAPIGAPSTEYVKGTTIIPGQWYIMPAYHGDHMSLQGGLTKRTNVKPFYLELVKLIAQCR
;
A
#
# COMPACT_ATOMS: atom_id res chain seq x y z
N MET A 1 -10.88 6.77 17.42
CA MET A 1 -11.23 5.68 18.36
C MET A 1 -9.98 5.02 18.98
N ALA A 2 -9.05 4.47 18.18
CA ALA A 2 -7.80 3.82 18.66
C ALA A 2 -7.04 4.60 19.74
N ARG A 3 -6.75 5.89 19.47
CA ARG A 3 -6.02 6.77 20.41
C ARG A 3 -6.75 6.97 21.73
N ILE A 4 -8.08 7.04 21.71
CA ILE A 4 -8.90 7.25 22.93
C ILE A 4 -8.84 5.98 23.79
N LEU A 5 -9.04 4.80 23.18
CA LEU A 5 -8.95 3.52 23.90
C LEU A 5 -7.54 3.31 24.49
N ASN A 6 -6.50 3.62 23.71
CA ASN A 6 -5.11 3.52 24.19
C ASN A 6 -4.79 4.54 25.28
N LEU A 7 -5.36 5.75 25.26
CA LEU A 7 -5.23 6.70 26.36
C LEU A 7 -5.86 6.17 27.66
N ILE A 8 -7.03 5.51 27.56
CA ILE A 8 -7.65 4.85 28.71
C ILE A 8 -6.75 3.73 29.26
N ILE A 9 -6.17 2.92 28.37
CA ILE A 9 -5.21 1.87 28.77
C ILE A 9 -4.02 2.48 29.52
N VAL A 10 -3.43 3.56 28.99
CA VAL A 10 -2.33 4.29 29.65
C VAL A 10 -2.73 4.76 31.05
N ILE A 11 -3.92 5.35 31.21
CA ILE A 11 -4.42 5.81 32.52
C ILE A 11 -4.57 4.62 33.49
N LEU A 12 -5.14 3.50 33.04
CA LEU A 12 -5.33 2.31 33.86
C LEU A 12 -4.01 1.67 34.29
N GLU A 13 -3.01 1.63 33.41
CA GLU A 13 -1.64 1.20 33.72
C GLU A 13 -1.02 2.08 34.83
N PHE A 14 -1.12 3.41 34.72
CA PHE A 14 -0.65 4.31 35.77
C PHE A 14 -1.34 4.09 37.11
N ILE A 15 -2.67 3.88 37.11
CA ILE A 15 -3.43 3.56 38.32
C ILE A 15 -2.90 2.24 38.93
N SER A 16 -2.67 1.22 38.11
CA SER A 16 -2.15 -0.07 38.58
C SER A 16 -0.73 0.02 39.17
N TYR A 17 0.18 0.73 38.49
CA TYR A 17 1.54 0.93 39.00
C TYR A 17 1.59 1.76 40.28
N SER A 18 0.73 2.77 40.41
CA SER A 18 0.64 3.58 41.64
C SER A 18 0.30 2.74 42.88
N LYS A 19 -0.45 1.64 42.70
CA LYS A 19 -0.74 0.67 43.76
C LYS A 19 0.47 -0.21 44.06
N SER A 20 1.21 -0.64 43.03
CA SER A 20 2.37 -1.53 43.17
C SER A 20 3.63 -0.84 43.73
N ILE A 21 3.81 0.46 43.51
CA ILE A 21 4.96 1.23 44.02
C ILE A 21 4.92 1.37 45.55
N LYS A 22 3.72 1.43 46.14
CA LYS A 22 3.54 1.52 47.60
C LYS A 22 4.13 0.32 48.35
N ASP A 23 4.29 -0.82 47.69
CA ASP A 23 4.79 -2.06 48.28
C ASP A 23 6.31 -2.27 48.12
N ARG A 24 7.06 -1.30 47.55
CA ARG A 24 8.53 -1.34 47.31
C ARG A 24 9.03 -2.56 46.52
N GLN A 25 8.16 -3.25 45.78
CA GLN A 25 8.52 -4.44 44.99
C GLN A 25 8.72 -4.17 43.49
N PHE A 26 8.62 -2.92 43.02
CA PHE A 26 8.59 -2.58 41.58
C PHE A 26 9.71 -3.23 40.76
N LEU A 27 10.99 -3.03 41.13
CA LEU A 27 12.12 -3.62 40.39
C LEU A 27 12.22 -5.14 40.54
N LYS A 28 11.78 -5.70 41.67
CA LYS A 28 11.73 -7.16 41.90
C LYS A 28 10.60 -7.82 41.09
N GLY A 29 9.58 -7.05 40.70
CA GLY A 29 8.45 -7.50 39.90
C GLY A 29 8.78 -7.82 38.44
N PHE A 30 9.86 -7.28 37.88
CA PHE A 30 10.27 -7.52 36.48
C PHE A 30 10.80 -8.93 36.21
N VAL A 31 10.85 -9.79 37.23
CA VAL A 31 11.01 -11.24 37.04
C VAL A 31 9.73 -11.85 36.45
N PHE A 32 8.55 -11.28 36.73
CA PHE A 32 7.26 -11.80 36.27
C PHE A 32 6.92 -11.31 34.85
N TYR A 33 6.54 -12.25 33.98
CA TYR A 33 6.07 -11.97 32.62
C TYR A 33 4.89 -10.98 32.61
N THR A 34 3.98 -11.10 33.59
CA THR A 34 2.87 -10.16 33.77
C THR A 34 3.34 -8.71 33.87
N GLN A 35 4.40 -8.43 34.65
CA GLN A 35 4.86 -7.06 34.86
C GLN A 35 5.57 -6.53 33.60
N ILE A 36 6.39 -7.36 32.94
CA ILE A 36 7.02 -7.00 31.67
C ILE A 36 5.96 -6.67 30.63
N SER A 37 4.96 -7.54 30.48
CA SER A 37 3.93 -7.39 29.46
C SER A 37 3.03 -6.16 29.70
N ASN A 38 2.68 -5.83 30.94
CA ASN A 38 1.92 -4.60 31.26
C ASN A 38 2.78 -3.36 31.01
N PHE A 39 4.06 -3.36 31.43
CA PHE A 39 4.96 -2.23 31.21
C PHE A 39 5.17 -1.94 29.72
N LEU A 40 5.40 -2.98 28.91
CA LEU A 40 5.50 -2.82 27.47
C LEU A 40 4.15 -2.38 26.86
N THR A 41 3.03 -2.84 27.42
CA THR A 41 1.68 -2.37 27.00
C THR A 41 1.52 -0.87 27.26
N LEU A 42 1.92 -0.35 28.42
CA LEU A 42 1.96 1.09 28.70
C LEU A 42 2.79 1.85 27.65
N ILE A 43 4.02 1.41 27.36
CA ILE A 43 4.88 2.04 26.36
C ILE A 43 4.24 2.02 24.98
N SER A 44 3.72 0.86 24.56
CA SER A 44 3.13 0.68 23.23
C SER A 44 1.85 1.49 23.04
N SER A 45 0.99 1.56 24.06
CA SER A 45 -0.23 2.37 24.05
C SER A 45 0.11 3.85 24.00
N LEU A 46 1.12 4.30 24.77
CA LEU A 46 1.60 5.67 24.75
C LEU A 46 2.19 6.04 23.38
N ALA A 47 2.97 5.14 22.78
CA ALA A 47 3.51 5.33 21.43
C ALA A 47 2.39 5.49 20.39
N LEU A 48 1.30 4.71 20.49
CA LEU A 48 0.14 4.86 19.62
C LEU A 48 -0.57 6.20 19.82
N VAL A 49 -0.72 6.65 21.07
CA VAL A 49 -1.33 7.95 21.38
C VAL A 49 -0.52 9.10 20.76
N ILE A 50 0.81 9.09 20.93
CA ILE A 50 1.71 10.17 20.47
C ILE A 50 1.94 10.11 18.97
N PHE A 51 2.37 8.97 18.44
CA PHE A 51 2.85 8.84 17.06
C PHE A 51 1.77 8.36 16.08
N GLY A 52 0.63 7.87 16.59
CA GLY A 52 -0.39 7.21 15.77
C GLY A 52 0.01 5.79 15.35
N GLN A 53 -0.70 5.27 14.34
CA GLN A 53 -0.55 3.89 13.86
C GLN A 53 0.57 3.83 12.81
N ARG A 54 1.80 4.02 13.28
CA ARG A 54 3.00 3.80 12.46
C ARG A 54 3.32 2.32 12.43
N TYR A 55 3.94 1.85 11.36
CA TYR A 55 4.30 0.44 11.19
C TYR A 55 4.99 -0.17 12.43
N TYR A 56 6.02 0.50 12.96
CA TYR A 56 6.73 0.04 14.15
C TYR A 56 5.84 0.03 15.42
N VAL A 57 4.89 0.96 15.54
CA VAL A 57 3.92 0.96 16.64
C VAL A 57 2.98 -0.22 16.50
N GLU A 58 2.50 -0.54 15.30
CA GLU A 58 1.59 -1.67 15.06
C GLU A 58 2.25 -3.01 15.40
N VAL A 59 3.53 -3.18 15.03
CA VAL A 59 4.33 -4.36 15.40
C VAL A 59 4.51 -4.43 16.91
N LEU A 60 4.83 -3.31 17.56
CA LEU A 60 4.94 -3.23 19.01
C LEU A 60 3.62 -3.56 19.69
N ARG A 61 2.49 -3.08 19.16
CA ARG A 61 1.14 -3.37 19.64
C ARG A 61 0.77 -4.84 19.47
N LEU A 62 1.09 -5.46 18.32
CA LEU A 62 0.91 -6.91 18.12
C LEU A 62 1.62 -7.70 19.21
N MET A 63 2.89 -7.35 19.47
CA MET A 63 3.71 -7.99 20.48
C MET A 63 3.07 -7.85 21.86
N THR A 64 2.78 -6.64 22.30
CA THR A 64 2.28 -6.41 23.67
C THR A 64 0.88 -6.95 23.89
N VAL A 65 -0.02 -6.85 22.91
CA VAL A 65 -1.37 -7.43 22.98
C VAL A 65 -1.29 -8.95 23.06
N THR A 66 -0.45 -9.60 22.26
CA THR A 66 -0.25 -11.06 22.35
C THR A 66 0.28 -11.46 23.73
N MET A 67 1.26 -10.72 24.25
CA MET A 67 1.77 -10.95 25.62
C MET A 67 0.68 -10.74 26.68
N MET A 68 -0.20 -9.76 26.51
CA MET A 68 -1.33 -9.51 27.40
C MET A 68 -2.35 -10.64 27.39
N CYS A 69 -2.72 -11.13 26.20
CA CYS A 69 -3.55 -12.32 26.06
C CYS A 69 -2.89 -13.53 26.74
N MET A 70 -1.57 -13.71 26.58
CA MET A 70 -0.82 -14.78 27.24
C MET A 70 -0.82 -14.65 28.76
N THR A 71 -0.66 -13.43 29.30
CA THR A 71 -0.77 -13.14 30.73
C THR A 71 -2.15 -13.50 31.27
N PHE A 72 -3.22 -13.11 30.58
CA PHE A 72 -4.59 -13.50 30.94
C PHE A 72 -4.79 -15.02 30.87
N PHE A 73 -4.29 -15.66 29.81
CA PHE A 73 -4.41 -17.10 29.60
C PHE A 73 -3.72 -17.90 30.71
N VAL A 74 -2.43 -17.64 30.95
CA VAL A 74 -1.64 -18.33 31.98
C VAL A 74 -2.26 -18.11 33.36
N THR A 75 -2.69 -16.89 33.68
CA THR A 75 -3.29 -16.61 34.98
C THR A 75 -4.60 -17.37 35.16
N THR A 76 -5.50 -17.31 34.18
CA THR A 76 -6.85 -17.86 34.28
C THR A 76 -6.90 -19.38 34.15
N PHE A 77 -6.13 -19.96 33.22
CA PHE A 77 -6.23 -21.38 32.87
C PHE A 77 -5.12 -22.23 33.45
N ILE A 78 -4.08 -21.64 34.05
CA ILE A 78 -2.99 -22.38 34.69
C ILE A 78 -2.89 -22.02 36.17
N LEU A 79 -2.61 -20.76 36.51
CA LEU A 79 -2.30 -20.37 37.89
C LEU A 79 -3.51 -20.42 38.83
N VAL A 80 -4.68 -19.99 38.36
CA VAL A 80 -5.93 -20.08 39.13
C VAL A 80 -6.29 -21.54 39.46
N PRO A 81 -6.35 -22.47 38.48
CA PRO A 81 -6.58 -23.90 38.77
C PRO A 81 -5.55 -24.52 39.71
N MET A 82 -4.27 -24.13 39.60
CA MET A 82 -3.21 -24.66 40.45
C MET A 82 -3.25 -24.14 41.89
N SER A 83 -3.69 -22.90 42.12
CA SER A 83 -3.62 -22.24 43.42
C SER A 83 -4.95 -22.13 44.16
N GLY A 84 -6.09 -22.21 43.46
CA GLY A 84 -7.42 -21.93 43.98
C GLY A 84 -7.70 -20.45 44.26
N LYS A 85 -6.77 -19.53 43.97
CA LYS A 85 -6.79 -18.13 44.40
C LYS A 85 -7.45 -17.19 43.38
N VAL A 86 -8.68 -17.48 42.98
CA VAL A 86 -9.42 -16.70 41.96
C VAL A 86 -9.50 -15.20 42.30
N LYS A 87 -9.88 -14.87 43.54
CA LYS A 87 -10.08 -13.47 43.98
C LYS A 87 -8.78 -12.67 43.97
N GLU A 88 -7.69 -13.25 44.46
CA GLU A 88 -6.38 -12.59 44.54
C GLU A 88 -5.79 -12.35 43.15
N LEU A 89 -5.90 -13.36 42.27
CA LEU A 89 -5.30 -13.29 40.94
C LEU A 89 -6.12 -12.44 39.96
N LEU A 90 -7.46 -12.51 39.98
CA LEU A 90 -8.27 -11.87 38.92
C LEU A 90 -9.13 -10.69 39.39
N PHE A 91 -9.48 -10.60 40.67
CA PHE A 91 -10.53 -9.67 41.13
C PHE A 91 -10.14 -8.76 42.29
N SER A 92 -8.86 -8.68 42.65
CA SER A 92 -8.40 -7.80 43.73
C SER A 92 -7.00 -7.25 43.48
N GLY A 93 -6.67 -6.16 44.18
CA GLY A 93 -5.37 -5.51 44.12
C GLY A 93 -4.93 -5.14 42.69
N ALA A 94 -3.65 -5.36 42.41
CA ALA A 94 -3.07 -5.20 41.07
C ALA A 94 -3.55 -6.29 40.08
N GLY A 95 -3.96 -7.46 40.58
CA GLY A 95 -4.42 -8.58 39.75
C GLY A 95 -5.64 -8.23 38.90
N LEU A 96 -6.58 -7.45 39.44
CA LEU A 96 -7.74 -6.95 38.69
C LEU A 96 -7.33 -6.17 37.43
N TYR A 97 -6.27 -5.38 37.50
CA TYR A 97 -5.81 -4.56 36.38
C TYR A 97 -4.90 -5.39 35.46
N HIS A 98 -3.82 -5.95 36.01
CA HIS A 98 -2.75 -6.59 35.23
C HIS A 98 -3.13 -7.95 34.64
N HIS A 99 -4.10 -8.65 35.22
CA HIS A 99 -4.52 -9.95 34.73
C HIS A 99 -5.87 -9.91 34.00
N LEU A 100 -6.75 -8.96 34.27
CA LEU A 100 -8.11 -8.97 33.73
C LEU A 100 -8.45 -7.73 32.88
N ILE A 101 -8.55 -6.55 33.49
CA ILE A 101 -9.07 -5.36 32.81
C ILE A 101 -8.18 -4.91 31.65
N ILE A 102 -6.87 -4.75 31.89
CA ILE A 102 -5.94 -4.26 30.86
C ILE A 102 -5.79 -5.29 29.73
N PRO A 103 -5.60 -6.60 30.00
CA PRO A 103 -5.58 -7.61 28.95
C PRO A 103 -6.83 -7.64 28.07
N ILE A 104 -8.04 -7.51 28.65
CA ILE A 104 -9.26 -7.47 27.86
C ILE A 104 -9.32 -6.19 27.03
N LEU A 105 -9.12 -5.03 27.65
CA LEU A 105 -9.26 -3.73 26.98
C LEU A 105 -8.24 -3.55 25.85
N THR A 106 -6.99 -3.96 26.07
CA THR A 106 -5.94 -3.88 25.04
C THR A 106 -6.23 -4.81 23.86
N THR A 107 -6.78 -6.00 24.13
CA THR A 107 -7.19 -6.95 23.09
C THR A 107 -8.35 -6.39 22.27
N VAL A 108 -9.38 -5.85 22.94
CA VAL A 108 -10.53 -5.21 22.27
C VAL A 108 -10.08 -4.01 21.44
N SER A 109 -9.23 -3.14 22.00
CA SER A 109 -8.66 -2.01 21.28
C SER A 109 -7.93 -2.47 20.02
N TYR A 110 -7.06 -3.46 20.14
CA TYR A 110 -6.28 -3.98 19.02
C TYR A 110 -7.14 -4.60 17.92
N ILE A 111 -8.10 -5.44 18.31
CA ILE A 111 -8.94 -6.18 17.36
C ILE A 111 -9.85 -5.25 16.57
N PHE A 112 -10.47 -4.27 17.23
CA PHE A 112 -11.58 -3.50 16.68
C PHE A 112 -11.24 -2.07 16.30
N ALA A 113 -10.23 -1.46 16.93
CA ALA A 113 -9.92 -0.05 16.74
C ALA A 113 -8.55 0.21 16.10
N GLU A 114 -7.65 -0.78 16.03
CA GLU A 114 -6.25 -0.58 15.62
C GLU A 114 -5.87 -1.14 14.22
N GLU A 115 -4.88 -0.46 13.63
CA GLU A 115 -3.86 -0.86 12.65
C GLU A 115 -3.22 -2.22 13.01
N ARG A 116 -3.67 -3.38 12.48
CA ARG A 116 -3.07 -4.67 12.83
C ARG A 116 -1.85 -5.01 12.01
N ALA A 117 -0.70 -5.25 12.65
CA ALA A 117 0.59 -5.49 12.01
C ALA A 117 0.53 -6.51 10.87
N SER A 118 1.48 -6.43 9.92
CA SER A 118 1.59 -7.40 8.83
C SER A 118 1.67 -8.83 9.37
N TYR A 119 1.03 -9.77 8.67
CA TYR A 119 1.02 -11.18 9.04
C TYR A 119 2.43 -11.79 9.10
N GLY A 120 3.43 -11.20 8.44
CA GLY A 120 4.84 -11.61 8.59
C GLY A 120 5.38 -11.53 10.03
N TRP A 121 4.78 -10.70 10.89
CA TRP A 121 5.23 -10.51 12.27
C TRP A 121 4.59 -11.44 13.29
N ILE A 122 3.71 -12.36 12.89
CA ILE A 122 2.95 -13.22 13.83
C ILE A 122 3.84 -14.10 14.72
N ILE A 123 5.06 -14.41 14.28
CA ILE A 123 5.97 -15.26 15.04
C ILE A 123 6.77 -14.48 16.10
N LEU A 124 6.90 -13.15 15.93
CA LEU A 124 7.70 -12.30 16.79
C LEU A 124 7.29 -12.39 18.28
N PRO A 125 6.00 -12.35 18.66
CA PRO A 125 5.62 -12.41 20.07
C PRO A 125 5.94 -13.77 20.71
N ALA A 126 5.86 -14.84 19.91
CA ALA A 126 6.20 -16.19 20.35
C ALA A 126 7.71 -16.32 20.62
N LEU A 127 8.55 -15.78 19.73
CA LEU A 127 10.01 -15.75 19.91
C LEU A 127 10.40 -14.94 21.16
N PHE A 128 9.79 -13.77 21.37
CA PHE A 128 10.06 -12.95 22.55
C PHE A 128 9.68 -13.68 23.85
N THR A 129 8.52 -14.35 23.84
CA THR A 129 8.05 -15.15 25.00
C THR A 129 8.94 -16.36 25.27
N LEU A 130 9.47 -17.00 24.22
CA LEU A 130 10.43 -18.09 24.33
C LEU A 130 11.73 -17.63 24.96
N VAL A 131 12.28 -16.49 24.53
CA VAL A 131 13.49 -15.90 25.11
C VAL A 131 13.31 -15.66 26.61
N TYR A 132 12.19 -15.06 27.01
CA TYR A 132 11.88 -14.89 28.44
C TYR A 132 11.86 -16.23 29.18
N GLY A 133 11.18 -17.25 28.64
CA GLY A 133 11.11 -18.58 29.25
C GLY A 133 12.48 -19.24 29.41
N LEU A 134 13.33 -19.17 28.37
CA LEU A 134 14.70 -19.71 28.41
C LEU A 134 15.56 -19.01 29.45
N VAL A 135 15.47 -17.68 29.56
CA VAL A 135 16.18 -16.91 30.60
C VAL A 135 15.72 -17.34 31.99
N MET A 136 14.41 -17.48 32.24
CA MET A 136 13.90 -17.91 33.54
C MET A 136 14.32 -19.34 33.90
N VAL A 137 14.30 -20.26 32.94
CA VAL A 137 14.78 -21.64 33.14
C VAL A 137 16.28 -21.66 33.44
N HIS A 138 17.08 -20.86 32.73
CA HIS A 138 18.51 -20.74 33.00
C HIS A 138 18.78 -20.18 34.41
N LEU A 139 18.12 -19.08 34.78
CA LEU A 139 18.25 -18.47 36.11
C LEU A 139 17.81 -19.41 37.23
N ASN A 140 16.82 -20.28 36.98
CA ASN A 140 16.43 -21.35 37.90
C ASN A 140 17.48 -22.45 38.01
N ALA A 141 18.06 -22.88 36.88
CA ALA A 141 19.10 -23.90 36.87
C ALA A 141 20.33 -23.51 37.71
N ILE A 142 20.71 -22.22 37.66
CA ILE A 142 21.84 -21.66 38.42
C ILE A 142 21.44 -21.11 39.80
N GLU A 143 20.22 -21.38 40.27
CA GLU A 143 19.71 -21.01 41.61
C GLU A 143 19.69 -19.50 41.91
N LYS A 144 19.72 -18.65 40.86
CA LYS A 144 19.58 -17.20 41.03
C LYS A 144 18.12 -16.77 41.21
N VAL A 145 17.19 -17.53 40.65
CA VAL A 145 15.75 -17.25 40.70
C VAL A 145 14.99 -18.57 40.84
N ASP A 146 14.23 -18.75 41.92
CA ASP A 146 13.39 -19.96 42.12
C ASP A 146 12.31 -20.13 41.04
N GLY A 147 12.04 -19.08 40.27
CA GLY A 147 11.17 -19.06 39.11
C GLY A 147 9.83 -18.42 39.47
N PRO A 148 9.35 -17.43 38.69
CA PRO A 148 8.06 -16.80 39.00
C PRO A 148 6.87 -17.76 38.79
N TYR A 149 7.08 -18.84 38.01
CA TYR A 149 6.03 -19.79 37.66
C TYR A 149 6.49 -21.25 37.86
N PRO A 150 5.59 -22.16 38.29
CA PRO A 150 5.93 -23.55 38.58
C PRO A 150 6.59 -24.29 37.40
N PHE A 151 6.15 -23.99 36.17
CA PHE A 151 6.63 -24.66 34.95
C PHE A 151 8.06 -24.25 34.51
N PHE A 152 8.69 -23.27 35.18
CA PHE A 152 10.11 -22.93 34.97
C PHE A 152 11.06 -23.56 36.00
N LYS A 153 10.53 -24.30 36.99
CA LYS A 153 11.32 -24.97 38.03
C LYS A 153 12.00 -26.23 37.48
N VAL A 154 13.04 -26.08 36.66
CA VAL A 154 13.68 -27.18 35.93
C VAL A 154 14.25 -28.27 36.84
N LYS A 155 14.72 -27.90 38.04
CA LYS A 155 15.22 -28.88 39.02
C LYS A 155 14.10 -29.75 39.61
N THR A 156 12.89 -29.22 39.71
CA THR A 156 11.71 -29.94 40.24
C THR A 156 10.95 -30.68 39.13
N LEU A 157 10.76 -30.06 37.97
CA LEU A 157 10.04 -30.64 36.84
C LEU A 157 10.87 -31.67 36.07
N GLY A 158 12.20 -31.52 36.06
CA GLY A 158 13.11 -32.23 35.16
C GLY A 158 13.12 -31.63 33.75
N ILE A 159 14.29 -31.73 33.08
CA ILE A 159 14.56 -31.10 31.77
C ILE A 159 13.49 -31.45 30.72
N ARG A 160 13.12 -32.74 30.62
CA ARG A 160 12.13 -33.22 29.64
C ARG A 160 10.79 -32.49 29.79
N ASN A 161 10.27 -32.41 31.02
CA ASN A 161 8.96 -31.80 31.26
C ASN A 161 9.02 -30.27 31.07
N THR A 162 10.13 -29.63 31.45
CA THR A 162 10.35 -28.20 31.17
C THR A 162 10.35 -27.91 29.66
N VAL A 163 11.01 -28.75 28.85
CA VAL A 163 11.00 -28.61 27.38
C VAL A 163 9.58 -28.75 26.83
N ILE A 164 8.81 -29.74 27.29
CA ILE A 164 7.40 -29.92 26.90
C ILE A 164 6.56 -28.68 27.27
N CYS A 165 6.73 -28.14 28.48
CA CYS A 165 6.03 -26.92 28.90
C CYS A 165 6.39 -25.72 28.03
N LEU A 166 7.68 -25.52 27.71
CA LEU A 166 8.11 -24.42 26.84
C LEU A 166 7.53 -24.57 25.42
N ALA A 167 7.54 -25.77 24.85
CA ALA A 167 6.94 -26.03 23.54
C ALA A 167 5.43 -25.79 23.53
N ALA A 168 4.72 -26.22 24.58
CA ALA A 168 3.28 -25.99 24.71
C ALA A 168 2.95 -24.49 24.86
N LEU A 169 3.68 -23.75 25.70
CA LEU A 169 3.50 -22.31 25.85
C LEU A 169 3.83 -21.57 24.56
N PHE A 170 4.87 -22.00 23.83
CA PHE A 170 5.21 -21.46 22.50
C PHE A 170 4.06 -21.67 21.50
N ALA A 171 3.52 -22.88 21.42
CA ALA A 171 2.39 -23.17 20.55
C ALA A 171 1.16 -22.31 20.89
N VAL A 172 0.82 -22.17 22.18
CA VAL A 172 -0.30 -21.35 22.64
C VAL A 172 -0.11 -19.89 22.27
N VAL A 173 1.06 -19.30 22.53
CA VAL A 173 1.30 -17.89 22.19
C VAL A 173 1.32 -17.66 20.68
N SER A 174 1.81 -18.62 19.89
CA SER A 174 1.71 -18.57 18.41
C SER A 174 0.27 -18.60 17.93
N ILE A 175 -0.58 -19.46 18.51
CA ILE A 175 -2.01 -19.53 18.18
C ILE A 175 -2.71 -18.23 18.55
N ILE A 176 -2.45 -17.69 19.74
CA ILE A 176 -3.00 -16.40 20.18
C ILE A 176 -2.56 -15.30 19.20
N SER A 177 -1.27 -15.23 18.85
CA SER A 177 -0.75 -14.22 17.94
C SER A 177 -1.41 -14.30 16.56
N ALA A 178 -1.55 -15.51 16.02
CA ALA A 178 -2.26 -15.74 14.77
C ALA A 178 -3.74 -15.31 14.88
N ALA A 179 -4.43 -15.68 15.96
CA ALA A 179 -5.85 -15.37 16.16
C ALA A 179 -6.11 -13.85 16.27
N VAL A 180 -5.29 -13.10 17.03
CA VAL A 180 -5.45 -11.64 17.14
C VAL A 180 -5.02 -10.91 15.87
N SER A 181 -4.14 -11.51 15.06
CA SER A 181 -3.70 -10.95 13.78
C SER A 181 -4.69 -11.25 12.65
N TYR A 182 -5.34 -12.41 12.66
CA TYR A 182 -6.18 -12.91 11.59
C TYR A 182 -7.43 -12.03 11.35
N ARG A 183 -7.66 -11.63 10.10
CA ARG A 183 -8.96 -11.15 9.61
C ARG A 183 -9.36 -12.02 8.42
N SER A 184 -10.54 -12.62 8.48
CA SER A 184 -11.19 -13.03 7.23
C SER A 184 -11.55 -11.75 6.49
N PRO A 185 -11.13 -11.56 5.23
CA PRO A 185 -11.62 -10.43 4.44
C PRO A 185 -13.15 -10.56 4.30
N LEU A 186 -13.88 -9.44 4.19
CA LEU A 186 -15.13 -9.52 3.43
C LEU A 186 -14.70 -10.07 2.06
N GLN A 187 -15.28 -11.18 1.64
CA GLN A 187 -15.09 -11.64 0.27
C GLN A 187 -16.04 -10.81 -0.60
N THR A 188 -15.60 -9.61 -0.99
CA THR A 188 -16.16 -9.03 -2.21
C THR A 188 -15.77 -9.92 -3.37
N ASP A 189 -16.66 -10.12 -4.33
CA ASP A 189 -16.37 -10.88 -5.57
C ASP A 189 -15.32 -10.17 -6.45
N VAL A 190 -14.94 -8.94 -6.08
CA VAL A 190 -13.99 -8.09 -6.79
C VAL A 190 -12.61 -8.14 -6.14
N LYS A 191 -11.57 -8.35 -6.95
CA LYS A 191 -10.15 -8.18 -6.61
C LYS A 191 -9.67 -6.84 -7.13
N TYR A 192 -9.18 -5.98 -6.24
CA TYR A 192 -8.69 -4.65 -6.58
C TYR A 192 -7.18 -4.67 -6.80
N VAL A 193 -6.74 -4.47 -8.03
CA VAL A 193 -5.32 -4.52 -8.40
C VAL A 193 -4.82 -3.11 -8.67
N PHE A 194 -3.88 -2.67 -7.85
CA PHE A 194 -3.30 -1.34 -7.89
C PHE A 194 -1.96 -1.38 -8.65
N VAL A 195 -1.81 -0.51 -9.63
CA VAL A 195 -0.64 -0.42 -10.51
C VAL A 195 -0.04 0.97 -10.42
N HIS A 196 1.18 1.05 -9.88
CA HIS A 196 1.88 2.32 -9.67
C HIS A 196 2.34 2.95 -10.99
N GLY A 197 2.72 4.22 -10.98
CA GLY A 197 3.31 4.91 -12.13
C GLY A 197 4.83 4.83 -12.20
N LEU A 198 5.43 5.86 -12.78
CA LEU A 198 6.88 6.03 -12.87
C LEU A 198 7.52 6.02 -11.47
N SER A 199 8.69 5.37 -11.34
CA SER A 199 9.45 5.27 -10.08
C SER A 199 8.70 4.60 -8.90
N GLY A 200 7.58 3.92 -9.18
CA GLY A 200 6.79 3.23 -8.15
C GLY A 200 7.30 1.84 -7.79
N TRP A 201 6.59 1.19 -6.86
CA TRP A 201 6.88 -0.16 -6.37
C TRP A 201 5.61 -0.80 -5.79
N GLY A 202 5.64 -2.12 -5.59
CA GLY A 202 4.49 -2.93 -5.17
C GLY A 202 4.83 -4.09 -4.23
N SER A 203 3.99 -5.12 -4.24
CA SER A 203 4.01 -6.19 -3.23
C SER A 203 5.25 -7.08 -3.25
N TYR A 204 5.96 -7.20 -4.38
CA TYR A 204 7.19 -7.98 -4.48
C TYR A 204 8.45 -7.15 -4.18
N ASP A 205 8.32 -5.84 -3.95
CA ASP A 205 9.44 -4.97 -3.63
C ASP A 205 9.66 -4.85 -2.12
N ALA A 206 10.88 -5.12 -1.66
CA ALA A 206 11.23 -5.00 -0.23
C ALA A 206 10.94 -3.61 0.36
N ARG A 207 11.00 -2.55 -0.47
CA ARG A 207 10.67 -1.17 -0.07
C ARG A 207 9.22 -1.03 0.40
N ASN A 208 8.29 -1.80 -0.19
CA ASN A 208 6.86 -1.71 0.08
C ASN A 208 6.49 -2.09 1.52
N GLU A 209 7.30 -2.92 2.17
CA GLU A 209 7.09 -3.30 3.58
C GLU A 209 7.26 -2.12 4.55
N PHE A 210 8.12 -1.16 4.19
CA PHE A 210 8.47 -0.03 5.07
C PHE A 210 7.79 1.28 4.63
N ILE A 211 7.74 1.52 3.33
CA ILE A 211 7.15 2.72 2.73
C ILE A 211 6.33 2.24 1.53
N PRO A 212 5.05 1.91 1.68
CA PRO A 212 4.24 1.47 0.57
C PRO A 212 4.02 2.62 -0.42
N TYR A 213 4.03 2.33 -1.72
CA TYR A 213 3.72 3.35 -2.75
C TYR A 213 2.32 3.91 -2.50
N TRP A 214 1.36 3.01 -2.29
CA TRP A 214 -0.03 3.34 -1.97
C TRP A 214 -0.18 3.73 -0.50
N GLY A 215 0.07 5.01 -0.22
CA GLY A 215 -0.14 5.69 1.05
C GLY A 215 1.10 6.36 1.63
N LEU A 216 2.30 6.04 1.12
CA LEU A 216 3.58 6.66 1.48
C LEU A 216 3.72 6.90 2.99
N THR A 217 3.94 8.16 3.40
CA THR A 217 4.16 8.53 4.80
C THR A 217 2.85 8.71 5.58
N SER A 218 1.70 8.54 4.91
CA SER A 218 0.34 8.68 5.44
C SER A 218 -0.33 7.33 5.79
N GLY A 219 0.30 6.20 5.47
CA GLY A 219 -0.12 4.85 5.88
C GLY A 219 -0.07 3.85 4.74
N ASN A 220 -0.60 2.65 4.95
CA ASN A 220 -0.69 1.62 3.91
C ASN A 220 -2.15 1.45 3.44
N ILE A 221 -2.46 1.91 2.23
CA ILE A 221 -3.81 1.87 1.66
C ILE A 221 -4.25 0.44 1.34
N ILE A 222 -3.37 -0.36 0.76
CA ILE A 222 -3.67 -1.76 0.42
C ILE A 222 -4.06 -2.54 1.68
N ARG A 223 -3.29 -2.39 2.76
CA ARG A 223 -3.57 -3.03 4.05
C ARG A 223 -4.82 -2.45 4.71
N TYR A 224 -5.06 -1.14 4.59
CA TYR A 224 -6.28 -0.50 5.07
C TYR A 224 -7.53 -1.09 4.40
N LEU A 225 -7.54 -1.22 3.08
CA LEU A 225 -8.63 -1.80 2.31
C LEU A 225 -8.84 -3.28 2.64
N ASN A 226 -7.76 -4.06 2.67
CA ASN A 226 -7.81 -5.48 3.07
C ASN A 226 -8.36 -5.66 4.49
N ASN A 227 -7.99 -4.77 5.44
CA ASN A 227 -8.54 -4.79 6.79
C ASN A 227 -10.04 -4.51 6.82
N LEU A 228 -10.57 -3.73 5.89
CA LEU A 228 -12.00 -3.49 5.71
C LEU A 228 -12.69 -4.57 4.86
N GLY A 229 -11.93 -5.54 4.35
CA GLY A 229 -12.45 -6.62 3.53
C GLY A 229 -12.66 -6.26 2.06
N TYR A 230 -11.89 -5.31 1.52
CA TYR A 230 -11.78 -5.13 0.07
C TYR A 230 -10.45 -5.74 -0.35
N GLU A 231 -10.51 -6.93 -0.95
CA GLU A 231 -9.32 -7.71 -1.28
C GLU A 231 -8.48 -6.99 -2.34
N SER A 232 -7.36 -6.42 -1.89
CA SER A 232 -6.57 -5.45 -2.64
C SER A 232 -5.10 -5.88 -2.74
N TYR A 233 -4.49 -5.60 -3.89
CA TYR A 233 -3.11 -5.98 -4.21
C TYR A 233 -2.37 -4.80 -4.85
N ALA A 234 -1.06 -4.67 -4.60
CA ALA A 234 -0.20 -3.74 -5.34
C ALA A 234 0.75 -4.52 -6.25
N ALA A 235 0.65 -4.33 -7.56
CA ALA A 235 1.57 -4.92 -8.53
C ALA A 235 2.94 -4.22 -8.51
N SER A 236 4.00 -4.99 -8.76
CA SER A 236 5.41 -4.55 -8.80
C SER A 236 5.91 -4.56 -10.25
N VAL A 237 5.53 -3.57 -11.05
CA VAL A 237 5.94 -3.50 -12.48
C VAL A 237 7.16 -2.58 -12.64
N ASP A 238 7.83 -2.62 -13.79
CA ASP A 238 9.04 -1.85 -14.05
C ASP A 238 8.78 -0.36 -13.78
N PRO A 239 9.58 0.30 -12.91
CA PRO A 239 9.39 1.70 -12.57
C PRO A 239 9.61 2.67 -13.74
N THR A 240 10.22 2.25 -14.84
CA THR A 240 10.64 3.11 -15.97
C THR A 240 10.36 2.52 -17.37
N GLY A 241 10.06 1.23 -17.47
CA GLY A 241 9.76 0.54 -18.72
C GLY A 241 8.49 1.04 -19.40
N SER A 242 8.30 0.67 -20.67
CA SER A 242 7.13 1.03 -21.47
C SER A 242 5.82 0.50 -20.87
N ALA A 243 4.69 1.04 -21.34
CA ALA A 243 3.39 0.49 -20.97
C ALA A 243 3.26 -0.99 -21.37
N TRP A 244 3.94 -1.41 -22.46
CA TRP A 244 3.94 -2.79 -22.95
C TRP A 244 4.63 -3.74 -21.96
N ASP A 245 5.86 -3.43 -21.58
CA ASP A 245 6.65 -4.27 -20.67
C ASP A 245 5.95 -4.41 -19.32
N ARG A 246 5.47 -3.29 -18.79
CA ARG A 246 4.73 -3.24 -17.54
C ARG A 246 3.41 -4.03 -17.61
N ALA A 247 2.74 -4.06 -18.77
CA ALA A 247 1.55 -4.89 -18.95
C ALA A 247 1.90 -6.39 -18.98
N CYS A 248 3.02 -6.79 -19.59
CA CYS A 248 3.51 -8.17 -19.59
C CYS A 248 3.87 -8.64 -18.17
N GLU A 249 4.53 -7.78 -17.39
CA GLU A 249 4.85 -8.04 -15.99
C GLU A 249 3.61 -8.13 -15.10
N LEU A 250 2.65 -7.24 -15.32
CA LEU A 250 1.36 -7.28 -14.64
C LEU A 250 0.65 -8.61 -14.91
N TYR A 251 0.62 -9.05 -16.18
CA TYR A 251 0.02 -10.34 -16.53
C TYR A 251 0.69 -11.51 -15.81
N ALA A 252 2.02 -11.57 -15.83
CA ALA A 252 2.77 -12.64 -15.21
C ALA A 252 2.57 -12.69 -13.69
N GLN A 253 2.52 -11.53 -13.03
CA GLN A 253 2.22 -11.43 -11.61
C GLN A 253 0.80 -11.91 -11.28
N LEU A 254 -0.19 -11.50 -12.06
CA LEU A 254 -1.59 -11.87 -11.83
C LEU A 254 -1.86 -13.35 -12.10
N SER A 255 -1.27 -13.91 -13.17
CA SER A 255 -1.46 -15.30 -13.58
C SER A 255 -0.49 -16.29 -12.94
N GLY A 256 0.59 -15.80 -12.31
CA GLY A 256 1.63 -16.65 -11.72
C GLY A 256 2.47 -17.37 -12.76
N THR A 257 2.85 -16.68 -13.84
CA THR A 257 3.74 -17.21 -14.89
C THR A 257 5.09 -16.50 -14.88
N ARG A 258 6.01 -16.96 -15.72
CA ARG A 258 7.17 -16.15 -16.08
C ARG A 258 6.75 -14.99 -16.97
N VAL A 259 7.39 -13.82 -16.79
CA VAL A 259 7.21 -12.67 -17.68
C VAL A 259 7.68 -13.06 -19.07
N ASP A 260 6.82 -12.87 -20.06
CA ASP A 260 7.13 -12.98 -21.49
C ASP A 260 6.73 -11.67 -22.16
N TYR A 261 7.73 -10.87 -22.53
CA TYR A 261 7.57 -9.59 -23.19
C TYR A 261 7.18 -9.73 -24.67
N GLY A 262 7.18 -10.95 -25.22
CA GLY A 262 6.85 -11.24 -26.61
C GLY A 262 8.08 -11.31 -27.51
N ALA A 263 8.14 -12.33 -28.37
CA ALA A 263 9.30 -12.55 -29.23
C ALA A 263 9.49 -11.42 -30.26
N ALA A 264 8.39 -10.90 -30.82
CA ALA A 264 8.47 -9.84 -31.82
C ALA A 264 8.80 -8.49 -31.19
N HIS A 265 8.22 -8.19 -30.02
CA HIS A 265 8.47 -6.99 -29.25
C HIS A 265 9.93 -6.95 -28.79
N SER A 266 10.40 -7.96 -28.05
CA SER A 266 11.75 -7.97 -27.48
C SER A 266 12.85 -7.90 -28.53
N LYS A 267 12.64 -8.54 -29.69
CA LYS A 267 13.55 -8.41 -30.84
C LYS A 267 13.59 -6.98 -31.40
N ALA A 268 12.45 -6.29 -31.47
CA ALA A 268 12.37 -4.92 -31.98
C ALA A 268 12.91 -3.89 -30.98
N ALA A 269 12.57 -4.07 -29.70
CA ALA A 269 12.97 -3.18 -28.62
C ALA A 269 14.41 -3.42 -28.16
N GLY A 270 15.01 -4.59 -28.45
CA GLY A 270 16.41 -4.86 -28.18
C GLY A 270 16.70 -5.23 -26.73
N HIS A 271 15.79 -5.95 -26.08
CA HIS A 271 15.97 -6.52 -24.74
C HIS A 271 15.60 -8.00 -24.70
N GLU A 272 15.84 -8.65 -23.57
CA GLU A 272 15.52 -10.06 -23.36
C GLU A 272 14.00 -10.31 -23.41
N ARG A 273 13.60 -11.45 -23.98
CA ARG A 273 12.19 -11.84 -24.08
C ARG A 273 11.56 -12.19 -22.74
N PHE A 274 12.32 -12.81 -21.85
CA PHE A 274 11.77 -13.35 -20.61
C PHE A 274 12.34 -12.64 -19.39
N GLY A 275 11.44 -12.16 -18.53
CA GLY A 275 11.78 -11.54 -17.26
C GLY A 275 11.69 -12.50 -16.07
N GLU A 276 11.29 -11.93 -14.92
CA GLU A 276 11.15 -12.63 -13.63
C GLU A 276 10.09 -13.74 -13.66
N ASP A 277 10.25 -14.76 -12.82
CA ASP A 277 9.33 -15.91 -12.73
C ASP A 277 8.41 -15.82 -11.49
N PHE A 278 7.09 -15.75 -11.72
CA PHE A 278 6.07 -15.70 -10.67
C PHE A 278 5.36 -17.06 -10.45
N THR A 279 5.88 -18.15 -11.02
CA THR A 279 5.35 -19.50 -10.82
C THR A 279 5.26 -19.86 -9.34
N GLY A 280 4.07 -20.30 -8.91
CA GLY A 280 3.80 -20.68 -7.51
C GLY A 280 3.62 -19.50 -6.54
N ARG A 281 3.72 -18.26 -7.02
CA ARG A 281 3.58 -17.05 -6.19
C ARG A 281 2.71 -15.97 -6.83
N ALA A 282 1.70 -16.36 -7.61
CA ALA A 282 0.73 -15.44 -8.22
C ALA A 282 0.22 -14.41 -7.20
N LEU A 283 0.11 -13.16 -7.64
CA LEU A 283 -0.38 -12.04 -6.83
C LEU A 283 -1.85 -12.25 -6.48
N VAL A 284 -2.64 -12.83 -7.40
CA VAL A 284 -4.06 -13.13 -7.21
C VAL A 284 -4.28 -14.62 -7.46
N LYS A 285 -4.64 -15.38 -6.42
CA LYS A 285 -4.72 -16.86 -6.48
C LYS A 285 -5.75 -17.40 -7.49
N ASP A 286 -6.80 -16.64 -7.79
CA ASP A 286 -7.92 -17.04 -8.65
C ASP A 286 -8.19 -15.97 -9.74
N PHE A 287 -7.12 -15.43 -10.33
CA PHE A 287 -7.21 -14.30 -11.28
C PHE A 287 -8.19 -14.57 -12.43
N GLY A 288 -8.17 -15.77 -13.04
CA GLY A 288 -9.01 -16.08 -14.20
C GLY A 288 -10.51 -16.21 -13.92
N THR A 289 -10.92 -16.35 -12.66
CA THR A 289 -12.33 -16.55 -12.27
C THR A 289 -12.90 -15.43 -11.41
N SER A 290 -12.05 -14.59 -10.80
CA SER A 290 -12.50 -13.49 -9.95
C SER A 290 -12.83 -12.26 -10.78
N ARG A 291 -13.80 -11.43 -10.37
CA ARG A 291 -13.99 -10.11 -11.00
C ARG A 291 -12.80 -9.22 -10.62
N VAL A 292 -12.26 -8.45 -11.58
CA VAL A 292 -11.04 -7.66 -11.37
C VAL A 292 -11.28 -6.18 -11.64
N ALA A 293 -10.90 -5.34 -10.69
CA ALA A 293 -10.85 -3.90 -10.85
C ALA A 293 -9.38 -3.44 -10.91
N LEU A 294 -8.97 -2.82 -12.00
CA LEU A 294 -7.62 -2.28 -12.17
C LEU A 294 -7.61 -0.80 -11.81
N ILE A 295 -6.67 -0.39 -10.95
CA ILE A 295 -6.53 0.99 -10.47
C ILE A 295 -5.10 1.45 -10.75
N GLY A 296 -4.93 2.34 -11.72
CA GLY A 296 -3.64 2.79 -12.22
C GLY A 296 -3.39 4.24 -11.83
N HIS A 297 -2.33 4.50 -11.06
CA HIS A 297 -1.89 5.86 -10.74
C HIS A 297 -0.82 6.32 -11.72
N SER A 298 -0.86 7.58 -12.16
CA SER A 298 0.13 8.16 -13.06
C SER A 298 0.30 7.26 -14.30
N PHE A 299 1.53 6.90 -14.68
CA PHE A 299 1.79 6.01 -15.82
C PHE A 299 1.17 4.59 -15.68
N GLY A 300 0.80 4.20 -14.45
CA GLY A 300 0.02 2.98 -14.21
C GLY A 300 -1.32 2.99 -14.94
N GLY A 301 -1.91 4.15 -15.20
CA GLY A 301 -3.12 4.30 -16.01
C GLY A 301 -2.94 3.84 -17.46
N ALA A 302 -1.84 4.23 -18.12
CA ALA A 302 -1.50 3.74 -19.46
C ALA A 302 -1.25 2.22 -19.46
N THR A 303 -0.56 1.73 -18.43
CA THR A 303 -0.27 0.30 -18.25
C THR A 303 -1.54 -0.55 -18.18
N ILE A 304 -2.49 -0.21 -17.31
CA ILE A 304 -3.71 -1.03 -17.13
C ILE A 304 -4.64 -0.96 -18.35
N ARG A 305 -4.63 0.16 -19.07
CA ARG A 305 -5.38 0.34 -20.31
C ARG A 305 -4.82 -0.57 -21.40
N LEU A 306 -3.51 -0.52 -21.65
CA LEU A 306 -2.87 -1.40 -22.63
C LEU A 306 -2.97 -2.88 -22.22
N PHE A 307 -2.82 -3.18 -20.94
CA PHE A 307 -3.04 -4.53 -20.41
C PHE A 307 -4.42 -5.06 -20.76
N SER A 308 -5.47 -4.24 -20.59
CA SER A 308 -6.84 -4.67 -20.91
C SER A 308 -7.06 -4.97 -22.39
N GLU A 309 -6.45 -4.16 -23.27
CA GLU A 309 -6.48 -4.37 -24.72
C GLU A 309 -5.80 -5.68 -25.10
N ILE A 310 -4.60 -5.94 -24.60
CA ILE A 310 -3.87 -7.17 -24.89
C ILE A 310 -4.59 -8.39 -24.28
N LEU A 311 -5.13 -8.27 -23.06
CA LEU A 311 -5.86 -9.38 -22.43
C LEU A 311 -7.08 -9.83 -23.25
N LYS A 312 -7.87 -8.87 -23.75
CA LYS A 312 -9.09 -9.13 -24.52
C LYS A 312 -8.82 -9.46 -25.99
N ASN A 313 -7.98 -8.68 -26.67
CA ASN A 313 -7.80 -8.77 -28.12
C ASN A 313 -6.47 -9.43 -28.53
N GLY A 314 -5.54 -9.61 -27.60
CA GLY A 314 -4.20 -10.14 -27.84
C GLY A 314 -3.32 -9.21 -28.67
N SER A 315 -2.20 -9.74 -29.16
CA SER A 315 -1.30 -9.01 -30.06
C SER A 315 -1.20 -9.72 -31.40
N TYR A 316 -1.70 -9.07 -32.45
CA TYR A 316 -1.56 -9.59 -33.82
C TYR A 316 -0.09 -9.79 -34.22
N LYS A 317 0.78 -8.86 -33.83
CA LYS A 317 2.22 -8.93 -34.16
C LYS A 317 2.88 -10.13 -33.48
N GLU A 318 2.57 -10.39 -32.21
CA GLU A 318 3.11 -11.55 -31.51
C GLU A 318 2.56 -12.87 -32.08
N ARG A 319 1.25 -12.94 -32.36
CA ARG A 319 0.61 -14.11 -32.97
C ARG A 319 1.17 -14.46 -34.37
N SER A 320 1.57 -13.45 -35.14
CA SER A 320 2.08 -13.66 -36.51
C SER A 320 3.56 -13.99 -36.57
N CYS A 321 4.32 -13.73 -35.51
CA CYS A 321 5.77 -13.92 -35.46
C CYS A 321 6.22 -15.04 -34.53
N THR A 322 5.31 -15.65 -33.76
CA THR A 322 5.63 -16.67 -32.76
C THR A 322 4.74 -17.90 -32.98
N ASP A 323 5.35 -19.09 -32.95
CA ASP A 323 4.60 -20.34 -32.99
C ASP A 323 3.61 -20.45 -31.82
N GLU A 324 2.41 -20.97 -32.06
CA GLU A 324 1.33 -21.00 -31.06
C GLU A 324 1.70 -21.74 -29.76
N ALA A 325 2.59 -22.74 -29.86
CA ALA A 325 3.09 -23.52 -28.74
C ALA A 325 4.07 -22.74 -27.84
N ASP A 326 4.70 -21.69 -28.38
CA ASP A 326 5.67 -20.84 -27.68
C ASP A 326 5.09 -19.44 -27.36
N LEU A 327 3.90 -19.11 -27.90
CA LEU A 327 3.24 -17.83 -27.67
C LEU A 327 2.65 -17.73 -26.24
N SER A 328 3.02 -16.68 -25.51
CA SER A 328 2.41 -16.35 -24.21
C SER A 328 0.87 -16.29 -24.31
N PRO A 329 0.13 -16.91 -23.37
CA PRO A 329 -1.33 -16.83 -23.35
C PRO A 329 -1.86 -15.39 -23.29
N PHE A 330 -1.07 -14.43 -22.78
CA PHE A 330 -1.43 -13.02 -22.76
C PHE A 330 -1.68 -12.46 -24.17
N PHE A 331 -0.87 -12.86 -25.15
CA PHE A 331 -0.95 -12.33 -26.52
C PHE A 331 -1.98 -13.05 -27.40
N LYS A 332 -2.61 -14.14 -26.91
CA LYS A 332 -3.64 -14.86 -27.65
C LYS A 332 -4.92 -14.03 -27.79
N GLY A 333 -5.28 -13.27 -26.75
CA GLY A 333 -6.59 -12.64 -26.62
C GLY A 333 -7.66 -13.64 -26.18
N GLY A 334 -8.91 -13.18 -26.07
CA GLY A 334 -10.05 -14.00 -25.62
C GLY A 334 -10.12 -14.21 -24.11
N ASN A 335 -9.41 -13.40 -23.32
CA ASN A 335 -9.52 -13.37 -21.86
C ASN A 335 -10.12 -12.04 -21.40
N GLY A 336 -10.37 -11.88 -20.10
CA GLY A 336 -10.78 -10.60 -19.53
C GLY A 336 -12.29 -10.38 -19.45
N ASP A 337 -13.12 -11.41 -19.66
CA ASP A 337 -14.57 -11.38 -19.34
C ASP A 337 -14.83 -11.04 -17.87
N ASN A 338 -13.84 -11.30 -17.01
CA ASN A 338 -13.86 -11.00 -15.60
C ASN A 338 -13.34 -9.59 -15.26
N LEU A 339 -12.91 -8.79 -16.26
CA LEU A 339 -12.46 -7.42 -16.05
C LEU A 339 -13.67 -6.52 -15.80
N LEU A 340 -13.82 -6.08 -14.55
CA LEU A 340 -14.94 -5.25 -14.11
C LEU A 340 -14.72 -3.77 -14.44
N SER A 341 -13.58 -3.21 -14.03
CA SER A 341 -13.38 -1.77 -14.13
C SER A 341 -11.93 -1.36 -14.33
N ILE A 342 -11.74 -0.24 -15.02
CA ILE A 342 -10.47 0.46 -15.18
C ILE A 342 -10.60 1.84 -14.54
N VAL A 343 -9.71 2.13 -13.59
CA VAL A 343 -9.66 3.41 -12.90
C VAL A 343 -8.30 4.04 -13.13
N THR A 344 -8.27 5.26 -13.66
CA THR A 344 -7.05 6.06 -13.80
C THR A 344 -7.04 7.17 -12.76
N LEU A 345 -5.92 7.33 -12.07
CA LEU A 345 -5.71 8.32 -11.01
C LEU A 345 -4.55 9.22 -11.41
N ALA A 346 -4.79 10.51 -11.69
CA ALA A 346 -3.76 11.45 -12.14
C ALA A 346 -2.92 10.90 -13.32
N ALA A 347 -3.52 10.10 -14.20
CA ALA A 347 -2.78 9.44 -15.27
C ALA A 347 -2.60 10.38 -16.46
N PRO A 348 -1.46 10.40 -17.16
CA PRO A 348 -1.32 11.13 -18.42
C PRO A 348 -2.04 10.36 -19.54
N THR A 349 -3.37 10.24 -19.45
CA THR A 349 -4.21 9.47 -20.40
C THR A 349 -4.06 10.00 -21.82
N ASN A 350 -3.79 11.30 -21.96
CA ASN A 350 -3.53 11.99 -23.22
C ASN A 350 -2.10 12.57 -23.27
N GLY A 351 -1.16 12.00 -22.51
CA GLY A 351 0.23 12.46 -22.41
C GLY A 351 0.41 13.63 -21.46
N THR A 352 1.57 14.28 -21.47
CA THR A 352 1.80 15.46 -20.64
C THR A 352 2.80 16.42 -21.25
N THR A 353 2.50 17.71 -21.12
CA THR A 353 3.40 18.78 -21.55
C THR A 353 4.70 18.82 -20.76
N ALA A 354 4.80 18.12 -19.61
CA ALA A 354 6.03 18.05 -18.82
C ALA A 354 7.23 17.48 -19.58
N TYR A 355 7.01 16.73 -20.67
CA TYR A 355 8.05 16.32 -21.61
C TYR A 355 8.08 17.23 -22.85
N ASP A 356 6.92 17.44 -23.49
CA ASP A 356 6.82 18.15 -24.77
C ASP A 356 7.37 19.59 -24.69
N LEU A 357 7.17 20.31 -23.57
CA LEU A 357 7.64 21.69 -23.41
C LEU A 357 9.17 21.85 -23.47
N TYR A 358 9.93 20.78 -23.24
CA TYR A 358 11.39 20.79 -23.32
C TYR A 358 11.90 20.61 -24.75
N GLU A 359 11.07 20.08 -25.64
CA GLU A 359 11.37 19.84 -27.05
C GLU A 359 10.81 20.93 -27.98
N ASP A 360 9.96 21.81 -27.45
CA ASP A 360 9.41 22.96 -28.16
C ASP A 360 10.42 24.12 -28.20
N GLU A 361 10.96 24.39 -29.39
CA GLU A 361 11.92 25.47 -29.61
C GLU A 361 11.29 26.87 -29.56
N ASP A 362 9.97 26.97 -29.77
CA ASP A 362 9.23 28.23 -29.74
C ASP A 362 8.83 28.64 -28.31
N PHE A 363 8.96 27.73 -27.34
CA PHE A 363 8.67 28.01 -25.93
C PHE A 363 9.89 28.55 -25.19
N ASP A 364 9.93 29.87 -25.00
CA ASP A 364 10.99 30.55 -24.25
C ASP A 364 10.85 30.34 -22.72
N ARG A 365 11.40 29.23 -22.24
CA ARG A 365 11.51 28.91 -20.81
C ARG A 365 12.37 29.92 -20.03
N SER A 366 13.25 30.67 -20.68
CA SER A 366 14.12 31.65 -20.02
C SER A 366 13.38 32.93 -19.65
N ALA A 367 12.25 33.20 -20.30
CA ALA A 367 11.34 34.30 -19.95
C ALA A 367 10.49 34.01 -18.70
N ILE A 368 10.44 32.75 -18.24
CA ILE A 368 9.63 32.35 -17.09
C ILE A 368 10.49 32.42 -15.81
N TYR A 369 10.07 33.25 -14.88
CA TYR A 369 10.73 33.34 -13.57
C TYR A 369 10.45 32.08 -12.74
N ILE A 370 11.53 31.38 -12.35
CA ILE A 370 11.49 30.26 -11.40
C ILE A 370 12.27 30.67 -10.14
N PRO A 371 11.66 30.62 -8.94
CA PRO A 371 12.39 30.84 -7.69
C PRO A 371 13.57 29.87 -7.53
N ASP A 372 14.72 30.34 -7.05
CA ASP A 372 15.95 29.52 -6.83
C ASP A 372 15.68 28.26 -6.00
N GLU A 373 14.77 28.34 -5.04
CA GLU A 373 14.36 27.20 -4.22
C GLU A 373 13.71 26.09 -5.06
N TYR A 374 12.88 26.44 -6.04
CA TYR A 374 12.17 25.49 -6.89
C TYR A 374 13.15 24.77 -7.82
N GLU A 375 14.15 25.51 -8.33
CA GLU A 375 15.24 24.92 -9.12
C GLU A 375 16.03 23.90 -8.32
N LYS A 376 16.49 24.30 -7.12
CA LYS A 376 17.29 23.45 -6.25
C LYS A 376 16.55 22.16 -5.84
N ASN A 377 15.25 22.27 -5.55
CA ASN A 377 14.43 21.12 -5.15
C ASN A 377 14.21 20.14 -6.31
N SER A 378 14.04 20.64 -7.54
CA SER A 378 13.89 19.80 -8.74
C SER A 378 15.19 19.07 -9.09
N ASP A 379 16.33 19.76 -9.05
CA ASP A 379 17.66 19.20 -9.38
C ASP A 379 18.12 18.10 -8.41
N ALA A 380 17.73 18.20 -7.15
CA ALA A 380 18.05 17.20 -6.14
C ALA A 380 17.37 15.85 -6.43
N VAL A 381 16.18 15.86 -7.06
CA VAL A 381 15.38 14.66 -7.32
C VAL A 381 15.63 14.09 -8.72
N SER A 382 15.86 14.93 -9.73
CA SER A 382 16.11 14.50 -11.11
C SER A 382 17.36 13.61 -11.28
N LYS A 383 18.29 13.63 -10.32
CA LYS A 383 19.45 12.73 -10.27
C LYS A 383 19.11 11.30 -9.81
N GLY A 384 17.95 11.07 -9.19
CA GLY A 384 17.53 9.79 -8.62
C GLY A 384 16.40 9.06 -9.37
N THR A 385 15.77 9.71 -10.36
CA THR A 385 14.57 9.18 -11.07
C THR A 385 14.79 8.89 -12.56
N LYS A 386 16.01 9.10 -13.09
CA LYS A 386 16.33 8.77 -14.48
C LYS A 386 16.37 7.26 -14.68
N ALA A 387 15.72 6.79 -15.74
CA ALA A 387 15.89 5.42 -16.22
C ALA A 387 17.38 5.15 -16.42
N VAL A 388 17.86 4.00 -15.95
CA VAL A 388 19.21 3.53 -16.26
C VAL A 388 19.11 2.88 -17.64
N PRO A 389 19.76 3.43 -18.69
CA PRO A 389 19.68 2.85 -20.01
C PRO A 389 20.28 1.44 -19.99
N ASP A 390 19.48 0.45 -20.37
CA ASP A 390 19.85 -0.97 -20.48
C ASP A 390 20.12 -1.40 -21.93
N GLY A 391 20.08 -0.44 -22.86
CA GLY A 391 20.40 -0.65 -24.28
C GLY A 391 19.19 -0.89 -25.18
N ARG A 392 17.96 -0.92 -24.63
CA ARG A 392 16.73 -1.00 -25.42
C ARG A 392 16.48 0.27 -26.23
N GLN A 393 15.59 0.18 -27.21
CA GLN A 393 15.15 1.30 -28.02
C GLN A 393 14.49 2.39 -27.18
N SER A 394 14.69 3.66 -27.54
CA SER A 394 14.18 4.79 -26.76
C SER A 394 12.65 4.86 -26.68
N TYR A 395 11.94 4.23 -27.63
CA TYR A 395 10.48 4.15 -27.59
C TYR A 395 9.96 3.20 -26.52
N ASP A 396 10.81 2.31 -26.01
CA ASP A 396 10.42 1.26 -25.05
C ASP A 396 10.63 1.70 -23.59
N TYR A 397 10.29 2.96 -23.31
CA TYR A 397 10.34 3.56 -21.97
C TYR A 397 9.07 4.36 -21.70
N ALA A 398 8.68 4.45 -20.43
CA ALA A 398 7.54 5.25 -20.00
C ALA A 398 7.62 6.70 -20.49
N SER A 399 8.81 7.29 -20.52
CA SER A 399 9.03 8.67 -20.98
C SER A 399 8.61 8.88 -22.43
N PHE A 400 8.74 7.86 -23.29
CA PHE A 400 8.27 7.94 -24.67
C PHE A 400 6.75 8.00 -24.72
N ASP A 401 6.09 7.05 -24.06
CA ASP A 401 4.62 6.94 -24.01
C ASP A 401 3.94 8.14 -23.32
N MET A 402 4.67 8.92 -22.52
CA MET A 402 4.15 10.12 -21.85
C MET A 402 4.13 11.39 -22.70
N HIS A 403 4.77 11.41 -23.88
CA HIS A 403 4.58 12.52 -24.83
C HIS A 403 3.16 12.51 -25.37
N ILE A 404 2.58 13.68 -25.60
CA ILE A 404 1.18 13.81 -26.06
C ILE A 404 0.93 13.01 -27.34
N ASP A 405 1.77 13.16 -28.37
CA ASP A 405 1.59 12.46 -29.65
C ASP A 405 1.60 10.93 -29.50
N ASN A 406 2.47 10.41 -28.63
CA ASN A 406 2.61 8.97 -28.40
C ASN A 406 1.46 8.42 -27.56
N ALA A 407 0.99 9.17 -26.56
CA ALA A 407 -0.19 8.82 -25.78
C ALA A 407 -1.46 8.82 -26.66
N LEU A 408 -1.59 9.77 -27.59
CA LEU A 408 -2.68 9.79 -28.56
C LEU A 408 -2.61 8.59 -29.52
N ALA A 409 -1.43 8.26 -30.03
CA ALA A 409 -1.23 7.05 -30.85
C ALA A 409 -1.52 5.75 -30.09
N LEU A 410 -1.29 5.73 -28.77
CA LEU A 410 -1.68 4.63 -27.89
C LEU A 410 -3.21 4.57 -27.73
N ASN A 411 -3.87 5.73 -27.59
CA ASN A 411 -5.33 5.82 -27.45
C ASN A 411 -6.07 5.27 -28.67
N GLU A 412 -5.54 5.50 -29.89
CA GLU A 412 -6.11 4.95 -31.13
C GLU A 412 -6.13 3.41 -31.18
N ARG A 413 -5.29 2.75 -30.37
CA ARG A 413 -5.13 1.29 -30.36
C ARG A 413 -5.82 0.61 -29.18
N ILE A 414 -6.35 1.37 -28.23
CA ILE A 414 -6.95 0.84 -27.01
C ILE A 414 -8.46 1.04 -27.06
N THR A 415 -9.18 -0.07 -27.02
CA THR A 415 -10.64 -0.09 -27.06
C THR A 415 -11.23 0.37 -25.72
N THR A 416 -12.30 1.19 -25.78
CA THR A 416 -13.22 1.34 -24.64
C THR A 416 -14.27 0.25 -24.77
N PHE A 417 -14.11 -0.84 -24.01
CA PHE A 417 -14.95 -2.04 -24.09
C PHE A 417 -16.35 -1.80 -23.51
N GLU A 418 -17.39 -2.24 -24.21
CA GLU A 418 -18.80 -2.00 -23.85
C GLU A 418 -19.22 -2.65 -22.51
N ASP A 419 -18.49 -3.66 -22.05
CA ASP A 419 -18.75 -4.45 -20.85
C ASP A 419 -17.86 -4.07 -19.66
N VAL A 420 -16.99 -3.06 -19.79
CA VAL A 420 -16.07 -2.60 -18.73
C VAL A 420 -16.47 -1.20 -18.25
N TYR A 421 -16.36 -0.97 -16.94
CA TYR A 421 -16.61 0.34 -16.32
C TYR A 421 -15.32 1.17 -16.25
N TYR A 422 -15.39 2.46 -16.62
CA TYR A 422 -14.21 3.32 -16.67
C TYR A 422 -14.37 4.58 -15.81
N PHE A 423 -13.36 4.89 -15.01
CA PHE A 423 -13.33 6.09 -14.16
C PHE A 423 -11.98 6.80 -14.31
N ALA A 424 -12.00 8.10 -14.60
CA ALA A 424 -10.82 8.94 -14.64
C ALA A 424 -10.88 9.97 -13.52
N TYR A 425 -9.84 10.03 -12.69
CA TYR A 425 -9.69 11.03 -11.64
C TYR A 425 -8.58 12.02 -12.02
N PRO A 426 -8.94 13.15 -12.65
CA PRO A 426 -8.03 14.29 -12.77
C PRO A 426 -7.55 14.77 -11.41
N CYS A 427 -6.37 15.39 -11.38
CA CYS A 427 -5.77 15.97 -10.19
C CYS A 427 -5.23 17.35 -10.54
N TYR A 428 -5.27 18.29 -9.59
CA TYR A 428 -4.71 19.62 -9.80
C TYR A 428 -4.23 20.24 -8.50
N SER A 429 -3.10 20.93 -8.58
CA SER A 429 -2.52 21.70 -7.47
C SER A 429 -2.21 23.14 -7.85
N THR A 430 -2.70 23.59 -9.01
CA THR A 430 -2.57 24.97 -9.48
C THR A 430 -3.72 25.86 -8.98
N ILE A 431 -3.43 27.14 -8.83
CA ILE A 431 -4.38 28.20 -8.51
C ILE A 431 -4.45 29.22 -9.65
N GLN A 432 -5.59 29.90 -9.74
CA GLN A 432 -5.74 31.06 -10.62
C GLN A 432 -5.41 32.34 -9.84
N ASN A 433 -4.46 33.11 -10.36
CA ASN A 433 -4.04 34.39 -9.81
C ASN A 433 -5.05 35.50 -10.12
N ALA A 434 -4.91 36.63 -9.44
CA ALA A 434 -5.83 37.77 -9.62
C ALA A 434 -5.82 38.37 -11.04
N ASP A 435 -4.73 38.18 -11.79
CA ASP A 435 -4.58 38.61 -13.19
C ASP A 435 -5.10 37.56 -14.20
N GLY A 436 -5.64 36.43 -13.71
CA GLY A 436 -6.15 35.34 -14.53
C GLY A 436 -5.12 34.27 -14.89
N SER A 437 -3.82 34.52 -14.65
CA SER A 437 -2.76 33.54 -14.89
C SER A 437 -2.86 32.33 -13.96
N ILE A 438 -2.26 31.21 -14.34
CA ILE A 438 -2.22 29.99 -13.53
C ILE A 438 -0.81 29.81 -12.97
N SER A 439 -0.71 29.37 -11.71
CA SER A 439 0.55 29.01 -11.07
C SER A 439 0.36 27.85 -10.09
N PRO A 440 1.41 27.08 -9.74
CA PRO A 440 1.29 26.06 -8.71
C PRO A 440 1.03 26.69 -7.34
N ASP A 441 0.17 26.04 -6.54
CA ASP A 441 0.00 26.37 -5.13
C ASP A 441 1.16 25.75 -4.31
N PRO A 442 2.05 26.57 -3.74
CA PRO A 442 3.19 26.09 -2.95
C PRO A 442 2.79 25.55 -1.58
N GLU A 443 1.53 25.62 -1.15
CA GLU A 443 1.04 24.95 0.07
C GLU A 443 0.74 23.48 -0.19
N ILE A 444 0.23 23.10 -1.38
CA ILE A 444 -0.16 21.71 -1.71
C ILE A 444 0.74 20.99 -2.73
N THR A 445 1.42 21.70 -3.62
CA THR A 445 2.31 21.09 -4.64
C THR A 445 3.64 20.66 -4.04
N GLU A 446 4.02 19.37 -4.08
CA GLU A 446 5.32 18.92 -3.58
C GLU A 446 6.47 19.77 -4.14
N ASN A 447 7.42 20.13 -3.27
CA ASN A 447 8.45 21.10 -3.62
C ASN A 447 9.29 20.71 -4.85
N LEU A 448 9.39 19.41 -5.12
CA LEU A 448 10.12 18.86 -6.25
C LEU A 448 9.38 19.04 -7.60
N PHE A 449 8.06 19.28 -7.57
CA PHE A 449 7.26 19.50 -8.78
C PHE A 449 7.05 20.98 -9.10
N LEU A 450 7.32 21.90 -8.17
CA LEU A 450 7.04 23.33 -8.36
C LEU A 450 7.64 23.91 -9.64
N LYS A 451 8.87 23.53 -10.00
CA LYS A 451 9.51 23.97 -11.26
C LYS A 451 8.74 23.47 -12.49
N SER A 452 8.42 22.18 -12.53
CA SER A 452 7.66 21.55 -13.62
C SER A 452 6.27 22.18 -13.73
N ALA A 453 5.57 22.29 -12.60
CA ALA A 453 4.25 22.86 -12.48
C ALA A 453 4.18 24.31 -13.00
N THR A 454 5.18 25.14 -12.66
CA THR A 454 5.26 26.51 -13.16
C THR A 454 5.42 26.55 -14.68
N TYR A 455 6.32 25.75 -15.26
CA TYR A 455 6.46 25.72 -16.72
C TYR A 455 5.18 25.25 -17.42
N MET A 456 4.56 24.18 -16.92
CA MET A 456 3.30 23.68 -17.47
C MET A 456 2.18 24.72 -17.39
N SER A 457 2.14 25.52 -16.33
CA SER A 457 1.13 26.58 -16.14
C SER A 457 1.27 27.75 -17.12
N CYS A 458 2.40 27.86 -17.81
CA CYS A 458 2.66 28.91 -18.80
C CYS A 458 2.74 28.37 -20.24
N TYR A 459 2.65 27.05 -20.43
CA TYR A 459 2.91 26.43 -21.72
C TYR A 459 1.66 26.40 -22.59
N THR A 460 1.80 26.93 -23.80
CA THR A 460 0.91 26.75 -24.94
C THR A 460 1.78 26.51 -26.16
N GLY A 461 1.34 25.70 -27.10
CA GLY A 461 2.19 25.32 -28.23
C GLY A 461 1.50 24.35 -29.17
N THR A 462 2.30 23.69 -29.99
CA THR A 462 1.82 22.62 -30.87
C THR A 462 2.85 21.50 -30.88
N THR A 463 2.42 20.28 -30.62
CA THR A 463 3.30 19.11 -30.63
C THR A 463 3.86 18.86 -32.05
N LYS A 464 4.88 18.02 -32.16
CA LYS A 464 5.45 17.62 -33.46
C LYS A 464 4.41 16.91 -34.35
N GLY A 465 3.47 16.19 -33.75
CA GLY A 465 2.34 15.54 -34.41
C GLY A 465 1.19 16.49 -34.78
N GLY A 466 1.29 17.78 -34.42
CA GLY A 466 0.30 18.81 -34.77
C GLY A 466 -0.83 18.98 -33.77
N PHE A 467 -0.73 18.41 -32.56
CA PHE A 467 -1.72 18.60 -31.52
C PHE A 467 -1.57 19.98 -30.87
N THR A 468 -2.65 20.77 -30.85
CA THR A 468 -2.64 22.12 -30.27
C THR A 468 -2.81 22.07 -28.76
N ILE A 469 -1.91 22.77 -28.05
CA ILE A 469 -1.90 22.90 -26.61
C ILE A 469 -2.29 24.35 -26.29
N ASP A 470 -3.51 24.54 -25.82
CA ASP A 470 -4.06 25.84 -25.44
C ASP A 470 -4.05 26.05 -23.91
N GLU A 471 -4.61 27.15 -23.43
CA GLU A 471 -4.66 27.50 -22.01
C GLU A 471 -5.39 26.46 -21.15
N SER A 472 -6.25 25.61 -21.73
CA SER A 472 -6.94 24.55 -20.98
C SER A 472 -6.00 23.45 -20.48
N TRP A 473 -4.78 23.38 -21.03
CA TRP A 473 -3.72 22.47 -20.59
C TRP A 473 -2.88 23.03 -19.43
N GLN A 474 -3.01 24.31 -19.08
CA GLN A 474 -2.19 24.93 -18.04
C GLN A 474 -2.48 24.41 -16.62
N PRO A 475 -3.74 24.15 -16.19
CA PRO A 475 -4.00 23.49 -14.91
C PRO A 475 -3.29 22.14 -14.84
N ASN A 476 -2.58 21.87 -13.75
CA ASN A 476 -1.81 20.64 -13.58
C ASN A 476 -1.63 20.26 -12.10
N ASP A 477 -1.15 19.04 -11.86
CA ASP A 477 -0.81 18.52 -10.53
C ASP A 477 0.70 18.53 -10.24
N GLY A 478 1.46 19.22 -11.09
CA GLY A 478 2.91 19.31 -11.09
C GLY A 478 3.64 18.36 -12.04
N LEU A 479 2.98 17.30 -12.52
CA LEU A 479 3.55 16.39 -13.52
C LEU A 479 2.62 16.08 -14.69
N VAL A 480 1.31 16.19 -14.50
CA VAL A 480 0.30 15.89 -15.52
C VAL A 480 -0.71 17.03 -15.58
N ASN A 481 -1.04 17.43 -16.80
CA ASN A 481 -2.07 18.44 -17.07
C ASN A 481 -3.44 17.89 -16.66
N THR A 482 -4.24 18.68 -15.95
CA THR A 482 -5.53 18.24 -15.40
C THR A 482 -6.45 17.71 -16.49
N ILE A 483 -6.49 18.38 -17.64
CA ILE A 483 -7.29 17.96 -18.80
C ILE A 483 -6.83 16.62 -19.37
N SER A 484 -5.52 16.35 -19.35
CA SER A 484 -4.96 15.09 -19.85
C SER A 484 -5.32 13.90 -18.96
N ALA A 485 -5.52 14.14 -17.66
CA ALA A 485 -5.92 13.12 -16.70
C ALA A 485 -7.40 12.73 -16.73
N GLY A 486 -8.17 13.30 -17.66
CA GLY A 486 -9.51 12.86 -17.99
C GLY A 486 -9.54 11.57 -18.81
N ALA A 487 -10.65 11.40 -19.53
CA ALA A 487 -10.84 10.29 -20.46
C ALA A 487 -9.87 10.39 -21.66
N PRO A 488 -9.55 9.27 -22.34
CA PRO A 488 -8.84 9.31 -23.61
C PRO A 488 -9.61 10.18 -24.61
N ILE A 489 -8.92 11.10 -25.28
CA ILE A 489 -9.55 11.98 -26.29
C ILE A 489 -10.22 11.11 -27.36
N GLY A 490 -11.50 11.41 -27.63
CA GLY A 490 -12.33 10.68 -28.58
C GLY A 490 -13.06 9.45 -27.99
N ALA A 491 -12.74 9.01 -26.78
CA ALA A 491 -13.47 7.91 -26.13
C ALA A 491 -14.85 8.37 -25.64
N PRO A 492 -15.88 7.49 -25.64
CA PRO A 492 -17.17 7.77 -25.02
C PRO A 492 -16.98 8.17 -23.56
N SER A 493 -17.41 9.39 -23.20
CA SER A 493 -17.16 9.93 -21.86
C SER A 493 -18.25 10.90 -21.41
N THR A 494 -18.40 11.04 -20.09
CA THR A 494 -19.26 12.01 -19.44
C THR A 494 -18.68 12.43 -18.09
N GLU A 495 -18.98 13.65 -17.65
CA GLU A 495 -18.73 14.08 -16.28
C GLU A 495 -19.58 13.26 -15.29
N TYR A 496 -18.97 12.86 -14.18
CA TYR A 496 -19.64 12.13 -13.11
C TYR A 496 -20.31 13.08 -12.11
N VAL A 497 -21.62 12.88 -11.93
CA VAL A 497 -22.39 13.54 -10.88
C VAL A 497 -22.86 12.49 -9.87
N LYS A 498 -22.72 12.78 -8.57
CA LYS A 498 -23.15 11.86 -7.51
C LYS A 498 -24.63 11.49 -7.68
N GLY A 499 -24.91 10.18 -7.69
CA GLY A 499 -26.26 9.65 -7.91
C GLY A 499 -26.58 9.29 -9.37
N THR A 500 -25.66 9.56 -10.29
CA THR A 500 -25.76 9.08 -11.69
C THR A 500 -25.77 7.55 -11.71
N THR A 501 -26.62 6.97 -12.57
CA THR A 501 -26.60 5.53 -12.82
C THR A 501 -25.36 5.19 -13.65
N ILE A 502 -24.54 4.28 -13.13
CA ILE A 502 -23.27 3.90 -13.74
C ILE A 502 -23.52 2.73 -14.71
N ILE A 503 -23.12 2.91 -15.97
CA ILE A 503 -23.17 1.90 -17.04
C ILE A 503 -21.75 1.64 -17.59
N PRO A 504 -21.45 0.42 -18.08
CA PRO A 504 -20.17 0.13 -18.70
C PRO A 504 -20.07 0.76 -20.11
N GLY A 505 -18.90 0.70 -20.73
CA GLY A 505 -18.69 1.17 -22.11
C GLY A 505 -18.40 2.67 -22.26
N GLN A 506 -18.27 3.41 -21.16
CA GLN A 506 -17.93 4.83 -21.18
C GLN A 506 -17.08 5.25 -19.98
N TRP A 507 -16.31 6.31 -20.18
CA TRP A 507 -15.50 6.95 -19.15
C TRP A 507 -16.32 7.95 -18.32
N TYR A 508 -16.31 7.76 -17.01
CA TYR A 508 -16.77 8.75 -16.06
C TYR A 508 -15.59 9.62 -15.64
N ILE A 509 -15.61 10.89 -16.06
CA ILE A 509 -14.66 11.90 -15.63
C ILE A 509 -15.10 12.36 -14.24
N MET A 510 -14.30 12.04 -13.24
CA MET A 510 -14.62 12.31 -11.84
C MET A 510 -14.26 13.76 -11.49
N PRO A 511 -14.89 14.36 -10.47
CA PRO A 511 -14.48 15.66 -9.98
C PRO A 511 -12.98 15.69 -9.68
N ALA A 512 -12.29 16.68 -10.24
CA ALA A 512 -10.84 16.76 -10.12
C ALA A 512 -10.41 16.82 -8.65
N TYR A 513 -9.47 15.97 -8.28
CA TYR A 513 -8.93 15.92 -6.93
C TYR A 513 -8.04 17.14 -6.69
N HIS A 514 -8.37 17.94 -5.67
CA HIS A 514 -7.54 19.08 -5.29
C HIS A 514 -6.33 18.58 -4.47
N GLY A 515 -5.19 18.52 -5.13
CA GLY A 515 -3.96 17.93 -4.64
C GLY A 515 -2.96 17.79 -5.79
N ASP A 516 -1.72 17.54 -5.44
CA ASP A 516 -0.66 17.36 -6.43
C ASP A 516 -0.53 15.89 -6.88
N HIS A 517 0.41 15.61 -7.77
CA HIS A 517 0.59 14.29 -8.35
C HIS A 517 0.85 13.19 -7.31
N MET A 518 1.41 13.52 -6.15
CA MET A 518 1.71 12.54 -5.09
C MET A 518 0.57 12.43 -4.08
N SER A 519 -0.41 13.32 -4.12
CA SER A 519 -1.49 13.39 -3.15
C SER A 519 -2.36 12.14 -3.16
N LEU A 520 -2.73 11.62 -4.34
CA LEU A 520 -3.54 10.40 -4.48
C LEU A 520 -2.84 9.14 -3.97
N GLN A 521 -1.50 9.12 -3.87
CA GLN A 521 -0.73 8.06 -3.24
C GLN A 521 -0.33 8.37 -1.79
N GLY A 522 -0.90 9.41 -1.17
CA GLY A 522 -0.75 9.74 0.25
C GLY A 522 0.21 10.89 0.59
N GLY A 523 0.86 11.49 -0.42
CA GLY A 523 1.80 12.60 -0.27
C GLY A 523 3.18 12.20 0.25
N LEU A 524 4.22 12.89 -0.19
CA LEU A 524 5.60 12.62 0.18
C LEU A 524 6.01 13.45 1.41
N THR A 525 6.19 14.77 1.22
CA THR A 525 6.43 15.74 2.29
C THR A 525 5.14 16.43 2.72
N LYS A 526 4.19 16.59 1.79
CA LYS A 526 2.86 17.17 1.98
C LYS A 526 1.84 16.06 2.14
N ARG A 527 1.65 15.62 3.39
CA ARG A 527 0.84 14.42 3.70
C ARG A 527 -0.64 14.62 3.42
N THR A 528 -1.20 13.66 2.71
CA THR A 528 -2.62 13.62 2.37
C THR A 528 -3.26 12.33 2.88
N ASN A 529 -4.32 12.44 3.68
CA ASN A 529 -5.06 11.27 4.14
C ASN A 529 -6.05 10.80 3.07
N VAL A 530 -5.60 9.89 2.21
CA VAL A 530 -6.39 9.33 1.10
C VAL A 530 -7.21 8.09 1.46
N LYS A 531 -7.18 7.61 2.71
CA LYS A 531 -7.99 6.46 3.15
C LYS A 531 -9.50 6.65 2.85
N PRO A 532 -10.14 7.81 3.14
CA PRO A 532 -11.54 8.03 2.80
C PRO A 532 -11.80 7.97 1.29
N PHE A 533 -10.92 8.57 0.48
CA PHE A 533 -11.00 8.54 -0.99
C PHE A 533 -11.05 7.09 -1.51
N TYR A 534 -10.08 6.26 -1.10
CA TYR A 534 -10.03 4.87 -1.57
C TYR A 534 -11.20 4.03 -1.07
N LEU A 535 -11.70 4.29 0.14
CA LEU A 535 -12.90 3.61 0.64
C LEU A 535 -14.14 3.96 -0.20
N GLU A 536 -14.29 5.21 -0.61
CA GLU A 536 -15.37 5.63 -1.51
C GLU A 536 -15.21 5.03 -2.90
N LEU A 537 -13.99 5.00 -3.44
CA LEU A 537 -13.67 4.40 -4.74
C LEU A 537 -14.05 2.90 -4.78
N VAL A 538 -13.59 2.10 -3.81
CA VAL A 538 -13.91 0.65 -3.82
C VAL A 538 -15.41 0.39 -3.64
N LYS A 539 -16.11 1.25 -2.89
CA LYS A 539 -17.58 1.19 -2.74
C LYS A 539 -18.32 1.58 -4.01
N LEU A 540 -17.78 2.51 -4.80
CA LEU A 540 -18.31 2.88 -6.10
C LEU A 540 -18.19 1.70 -7.07
N ILE A 541 -16.99 1.12 -7.16
CA ILE A 541 -16.72 -0.05 -8.02
C ILE A 541 -17.58 -1.24 -7.60
N ALA A 542 -17.76 -1.48 -6.30
CA ALA A 542 -18.58 -2.57 -5.79
C ALA A 542 -20.07 -2.48 -6.20
N GLN A 543 -20.55 -1.32 -6.67
CA GLN A 543 -21.90 -1.15 -7.22
C GLN A 543 -22.01 -1.55 -8.70
N CYS A 544 -20.87 -1.69 -9.39
CA CYS A 544 -20.82 -2.12 -10.78
C CYS A 544 -21.14 -3.62 -10.87
N ARG A 545 -22.04 -3.99 -11.79
CA ARG A 545 -22.60 -5.35 -11.86
C ARG A 545 -22.02 -6.17 -12.98
#